data_AF-A0A5C7FGC3-F1
#
_entry.id   AF-A0A5C7FGC3-F1
#
_cell.length_a   1.000
_cell.length_b   1.000
_cell.length_c   1.000
_cell.angle_alpha   90.00
_cell.angle_beta   90.00
_cell.angle_gamma   90.00
#
_symmetry.space_group_name_H-M   'P 1'
#
loop_
_entity.id
_entity.type
_entity.pdbx_description
1 polymer ?
#
loop_
_entity_poly.entity_id
_entity_poly.type
_entity_poly.pdbx_seq_one_letter_code
_entity_poly.pdbx_strand_id
1 'polypeptide(L)'
;MKYLLPLIILAGLALTSRPNTLPVVDGETSLYEVMRALGAPERADIMVRPEEGASEELGREIVLEGRLSEGGMQSAHFKCTSCHNIVREDPVLAVMDPTARLAYAEANDLPFLPGTTLWGAVNRESYYNGDYDKKYGDLVKPARHDLRGAIQLCATECAQGEPLNEVEMESVMAYLHTIGLKVNDLPEGAPTVKRINDAISEKTAAPGVVEDLKASYLLASPATFVLPPEDRKAGFPVAGTPDPANGRAIYIRGCLHCHEKQRYSFFELDDSENHWAFLTKHFPRYDRYSTYQVVRYGTSPIPGKRAYMPHYTKERMTDLQIEALRAYLATGSAR
;
A
#
# COMPACT_ATOMS: atom_id res chain seq x y z
N MET A 1 -39.73 -34.66 15.21
CA MET A 1 -38.49 -33.87 15.22
C MET A 1 -38.09 -33.69 13.76
N LYS A 2 -38.61 -32.73 12.99
CA LYS A 2 -38.48 -31.26 13.06
C LYS A 2 -37.00 -30.80 13.12
N TYR A 3 -36.48 -30.59 11.91
CA TYR A 3 -35.49 -29.60 11.45
C TYR A 3 -34.13 -29.51 12.12
N LEU A 4 -33.08 -29.82 11.34
CA LEU A 4 -31.82 -29.07 11.34
C LEU A 4 -31.12 -29.34 9.99
N LEU A 5 -31.39 -28.46 9.02
CA LEU A 5 -30.54 -28.24 7.84
C LEU A 5 -29.63 -27.03 8.15
N PRO A 6 -28.44 -26.95 7.52
CA PRO A 6 -27.31 -26.18 8.01
C PRO A 6 -27.41 -24.69 7.65
N LEU A 7 -26.96 -23.85 8.58
CA LEU A 7 -26.90 -22.40 8.45
C LEU A 7 -25.45 -21.99 8.16
N ILE A 8 -24.91 -22.35 7.00
CA ILE A 8 -23.58 -21.89 6.54
C ILE A 8 -23.57 -21.76 5.01
N ILE A 9 -24.34 -20.81 4.44
CA ILE A 9 -24.07 -20.23 3.10
C ILE A 9 -24.72 -18.84 3.07
N LEU A 10 -24.08 -17.78 3.61
CA LEU A 10 -24.61 -16.42 3.39
C LEU A 10 -23.56 -15.28 3.41
N ALA A 11 -22.27 -15.58 3.33
CA ALA A 11 -21.24 -14.54 3.20
C ALA A 11 -20.82 -14.27 1.74
N GLY A 12 -20.85 -15.27 0.85
CA GLY A 12 -20.37 -15.13 -0.54
C GLY A 12 -21.34 -14.53 -1.56
N LEU A 13 -22.67 -14.61 -1.30
CA LEU A 13 -23.69 -14.12 -2.24
C LEU A 13 -23.95 -12.61 -2.16
N ALA A 14 -23.46 -11.94 -1.12
CA ALA A 14 -23.80 -10.54 -0.85
C ALA A 14 -23.09 -9.53 -1.75
N LEU A 15 -22.07 -9.92 -2.52
CA LEU A 15 -21.32 -8.99 -3.39
C LEU A 15 -21.88 -8.91 -4.82
N THR A 16 -22.50 -9.99 -5.31
CA THR A 16 -22.95 -10.09 -6.71
C THR A 16 -24.44 -9.75 -6.90
N SER A 17 -25.23 -9.70 -5.82
CA SER A 17 -26.68 -9.43 -5.86
C SER A 17 -27.10 -8.11 -5.23
N ARG A 18 -26.18 -7.13 -5.05
CA ARG A 18 -26.53 -5.82 -4.48
C ARG A 18 -27.39 -5.02 -5.47
N PRO A 19 -28.48 -4.38 -5.02
CA PRO A 19 -29.34 -3.59 -5.89
C PRO A 19 -28.53 -2.46 -6.56
N ASN A 20 -28.83 -2.18 -7.82
CA ASN A 20 -28.17 -1.10 -8.60
C ASN A 20 -28.39 0.31 -8.01
N THR A 21 -29.32 0.45 -7.07
CA THR A 21 -29.61 1.70 -6.36
C THR A 21 -29.64 1.42 -4.87
N LEU A 22 -28.73 2.06 -4.12
CA LEU A 22 -28.79 2.07 -2.67
C LEU A 22 -30.00 2.91 -2.22
N PRO A 23 -30.85 2.41 -1.31
CA PRO A 23 -32.01 3.18 -0.84
C PRO A 23 -31.61 4.34 0.07
N VAL A 24 -30.56 4.17 0.88
CA VAL A 24 -29.99 5.19 1.77
C VAL A 24 -28.48 4.92 1.93
N VAL A 25 -27.69 5.98 1.86
CA VAL A 25 -26.27 6.02 2.19
C VAL A 25 -26.10 6.55 3.62
N ASP A 26 -25.15 5.96 4.35
CA ASP A 26 -24.68 6.45 5.65
C ASP A 26 -23.14 6.56 5.66
N GLY A 27 -22.58 6.87 6.83
CA GLY A 27 -21.14 7.03 7.00
C GLY A 27 -20.31 5.75 6.78
N GLU A 28 -20.88 4.58 7.03
CA GLU A 28 -20.18 3.29 6.89
C GLU A 28 -20.30 2.68 5.50
N THR A 29 -21.14 3.27 4.65
CA THR A 29 -21.36 2.84 3.28
C THR A 29 -20.05 2.95 2.48
N SER A 30 -19.73 1.90 1.71
CA SER A 30 -18.56 1.88 0.86
C SER A 30 -18.65 2.94 -0.23
N LEU A 31 -17.57 3.68 -0.43
CA LEU A 31 -17.49 4.70 -1.46
C LEU A 31 -17.60 4.08 -2.86
N TYR A 32 -17.19 2.82 -3.06
CA TYR A 32 -17.43 2.11 -4.32
C TYR A 32 -18.93 1.98 -4.63
N GLU A 33 -19.74 1.66 -3.63
CA GLU A 33 -21.19 1.52 -3.79
C GLU A 33 -21.87 2.87 -3.97
N VAL A 34 -21.40 3.90 -3.25
CA VAL A 34 -21.86 5.29 -3.43
C VAL A 34 -21.62 5.74 -4.86
N MET A 35 -20.41 5.54 -5.41
CA MET A 35 -20.09 5.90 -6.79
C MET A 35 -21.01 5.18 -7.79
N ARG A 36 -21.28 3.89 -7.58
CA ARG A 36 -22.23 3.13 -8.40
C ARG A 36 -23.65 3.67 -8.32
N ALA A 37 -24.15 3.95 -7.11
CA ALA A 37 -25.50 4.49 -6.90
C ALA A 37 -25.68 5.89 -7.51
N LEU A 38 -24.61 6.68 -7.54
CA LEU A 38 -24.55 7.98 -8.24
C LEU A 38 -24.39 7.83 -9.76
N GLY A 39 -24.29 6.62 -10.31
CA GLY A 39 -24.17 6.39 -11.75
C GLY A 39 -22.78 6.71 -12.33
N ALA A 40 -21.72 6.67 -11.51
CA ALA A 40 -20.36 6.73 -12.03
C ALA A 40 -20.11 5.57 -13.00
N PRO A 41 -19.24 5.74 -14.02
CA PRO A 41 -18.92 4.68 -14.97
C PRO A 41 -18.45 3.40 -14.26
N GLU A 42 -18.94 2.26 -14.73
CA GLU A 42 -18.57 0.96 -14.17
C GLU A 42 -17.08 0.67 -14.39
N ARG A 43 -16.43 0.16 -13.35
CA ARG A 43 -15.00 -0.16 -13.33
C ARG A 43 -14.82 -1.68 -13.25
N ALA A 44 -14.71 -2.31 -14.42
CA ALA A 44 -14.57 -3.76 -14.55
C ALA A 44 -13.28 -4.30 -13.89
N ASP A 45 -12.25 -3.47 -13.76
CA ASP A 45 -10.98 -3.81 -13.13
C ASP A 45 -11.09 -4.00 -11.61
N ILE A 46 -12.06 -3.35 -10.97
CA ILE A 46 -12.27 -3.46 -9.51
C ILE A 46 -13.51 -4.28 -9.14
N MET A 47 -14.47 -4.50 -10.04
CA MET A 47 -15.67 -5.28 -9.73
C MET A 47 -15.32 -6.73 -9.41
N VAL A 48 -15.72 -7.25 -8.23
CA VAL A 48 -15.54 -8.67 -7.86
C VAL A 48 -16.37 -9.55 -8.78
N ARG A 49 -15.75 -10.60 -9.33
CA ARG A 49 -16.42 -11.57 -10.20
C ARG A 49 -16.84 -12.79 -9.37
N PRO A 50 -18.02 -13.36 -9.62
CA PRO A 50 -18.40 -14.63 -9.01
C PRO A 50 -17.47 -15.73 -9.52
N GLU A 51 -16.72 -16.34 -8.61
CA GLU A 51 -15.80 -17.45 -8.89
C GLU A 51 -15.98 -18.54 -7.83
N GLU A 52 -16.05 -19.81 -8.25
CA GLU A 52 -16.34 -20.90 -7.32
C GLU A 52 -15.14 -21.14 -6.39
N GLY A 53 -15.40 -21.14 -5.08
CA GLY A 53 -14.34 -21.27 -4.07
C GLY A 53 -13.66 -19.95 -3.69
N ALA A 54 -13.92 -18.85 -4.40
CA ALA A 54 -13.42 -17.54 -4.00
C ALA A 54 -14.12 -17.05 -2.73
N SER A 55 -13.36 -16.43 -1.81
CA SER A 55 -13.91 -15.88 -0.58
C SER A 55 -13.07 -14.72 -0.03
N GLU A 56 -13.72 -13.83 0.72
CA GLU A 56 -13.05 -12.75 1.45
C GLU A 56 -11.98 -13.30 2.41
N GLU A 57 -12.28 -14.38 3.13
CA GLU A 57 -11.36 -15.00 4.09
C GLU A 57 -10.08 -15.46 3.39
N LEU A 58 -10.20 -16.19 2.28
CA LEU A 58 -9.04 -16.61 1.49
C LEU A 58 -8.25 -15.39 0.98
N GLY A 59 -8.93 -14.33 0.53
CA GLY A 59 -8.28 -13.11 0.08
C GLY A 59 -7.47 -12.44 1.18
N ARG A 60 -8.04 -12.39 2.39
CA ARG A 60 -7.38 -11.88 3.58
C ARG A 60 -6.13 -12.71 3.91
N GLU A 61 -6.22 -14.03 3.85
CA GLU A 61 -5.09 -14.93 4.09
C GLU A 61 -3.98 -14.77 3.04
N ILE A 62 -4.31 -14.63 1.76
CA ILE A 62 -3.35 -14.35 0.70
C ILE A 62 -2.63 -13.02 0.96
N VAL A 63 -3.35 -11.95 1.29
CA VAL A 63 -2.76 -10.62 1.50
C VAL A 63 -1.92 -10.55 2.78
N LEU A 64 -2.43 -11.08 3.89
CA LEU A 64 -1.81 -10.95 5.21
C LEU A 64 -0.76 -12.01 5.49
N GLU A 65 -0.89 -13.19 4.90
CA GLU A 65 -0.05 -14.34 5.20
C GLU A 65 0.67 -14.87 3.96
N GLY A 66 0.14 -14.62 2.75
CA GLY A 66 0.69 -15.16 1.52
C GLY A 66 0.26 -16.60 1.26
N ARG A 67 -0.81 -17.09 1.90
CA ARG A 67 -1.23 -18.50 1.82
C ARG A 67 -2.22 -18.72 0.66
N LEU A 68 -1.91 -19.67 -0.22
CA LEU A 68 -2.68 -19.97 -1.44
C LEU A 68 -3.82 -20.95 -1.22
N SER A 69 -4.74 -21.05 -2.19
CA SER A 69 -5.98 -21.84 -2.06
C SER A 69 -5.74 -23.36 -2.01
N GLU A 70 -4.75 -23.85 -2.76
CA GLU A 70 -4.33 -25.26 -2.77
C GLU A 70 -3.37 -25.61 -1.62
N GLY A 71 -3.11 -24.65 -0.72
CA GLY A 71 -2.06 -24.72 0.27
C GLY A 71 -0.70 -24.24 -0.27
N GLY A 72 0.25 -24.05 0.64
CA GLY A 72 1.54 -23.43 0.32
C GLY A 72 1.51 -21.90 0.35
N MET A 73 2.60 -21.30 -0.14
CA MET A 73 2.85 -19.86 -0.06
C MET A 73 2.96 -19.26 -1.46
N GLN A 74 2.35 -18.09 -1.66
CA GLN A 74 2.43 -17.29 -2.89
C GLN A 74 3.87 -16.96 -3.24
N SER A 75 4.70 -16.67 -2.23
CA SER A 75 6.12 -16.42 -2.37
C SER A 75 6.88 -16.91 -1.16
N ALA A 76 8.11 -17.37 -1.38
CA ALA A 76 9.06 -17.71 -0.33
C ALA A 76 9.74 -16.46 0.28
N HIS A 77 9.48 -15.25 -0.23
CA HIS A 77 10.24 -14.05 0.10
C HIS A 77 9.40 -12.93 0.70
N PHE A 78 8.28 -12.60 0.06
CA PHE A 78 7.46 -11.46 0.46
C PHE A 78 5.99 -11.79 0.34
N LYS A 79 5.20 -11.20 1.23
CA LYS A 79 3.74 -11.13 1.12
C LYS A 79 3.34 -9.68 0.93
N CYS A 80 2.07 -9.41 0.61
CA CYS A 80 1.63 -8.03 0.33
C CYS A 80 1.96 -7.07 1.48
N THR A 81 1.75 -7.53 2.73
CA THR A 81 2.07 -6.76 3.95
C THR A 81 3.56 -6.61 4.27
N SER A 82 4.45 -7.26 3.51
CA SER A 82 5.87 -6.95 3.56
C SER A 82 6.14 -5.51 3.07
N CYS A 83 5.35 -5.01 2.11
CA CYS A 83 5.58 -3.73 1.46
C CYS A 83 4.41 -2.74 1.56
N HIS A 84 3.21 -3.17 1.96
CA HIS A 84 2.01 -2.35 1.98
C HIS A 84 1.29 -2.43 3.32
N ASN A 85 0.80 -1.29 3.82
CA ASN A 85 -0.17 -1.26 4.91
C ASN A 85 -1.54 -1.75 4.43
N ILE A 86 -2.40 -2.20 5.35
CA ILE A 86 -3.81 -2.58 5.07
C ILE A 86 -4.82 -1.66 5.74
N VAL A 87 -4.32 -0.57 6.33
CA VAL A 87 -5.11 0.46 7.02
C VAL A 87 -4.68 1.84 6.51
N ARG A 88 -5.41 2.88 6.92
CA ARG A 88 -5.03 4.26 6.65
C ARG A 88 -3.60 4.53 7.14
N GLU A 89 -2.81 5.15 6.28
CA GLU A 89 -1.44 5.60 6.62
C GLU A 89 -1.24 7.10 6.35
N ASP A 90 -2.02 7.67 5.43
CA ASP A 90 -1.98 9.09 5.10
C ASP A 90 -3.06 9.85 5.92
N PRO A 91 -2.67 10.86 6.72
CA PRO A 91 -3.62 11.63 7.52
C PRO A 91 -4.55 12.48 6.65
N VAL A 92 -4.16 12.84 5.43
CA VAL A 92 -4.98 13.57 4.46
C VAL A 92 -5.04 12.77 3.16
N LEU A 93 -6.20 12.24 2.80
CA LEU A 93 -6.32 11.26 1.71
C LEU A 93 -5.99 11.82 0.33
N ALA A 94 -6.12 13.13 0.15
CA ALA A 94 -5.84 13.84 -1.11
C ALA A 94 -4.38 14.32 -1.24
N VAL A 95 -3.53 14.08 -0.23
CA VAL A 95 -2.16 14.59 -0.20
C VAL A 95 -1.19 13.49 0.18
N MET A 96 -0.12 13.33 -0.61
CA MET A 96 0.97 12.42 -0.30
C MET A 96 2.11 13.19 0.35
N ASP A 97 2.06 13.33 1.67
CA ASP A 97 3.09 13.98 2.48
C ASP A 97 3.86 12.95 3.31
N PRO A 98 5.12 12.62 2.95
CA PRO A 98 5.92 11.64 3.68
C PRO A 98 6.18 12.02 5.14
N THR A 99 6.23 13.31 5.47
CA THR A 99 6.47 13.81 6.83
C THR A 99 5.26 13.57 7.69
N ALA A 100 4.08 13.98 7.22
CA ALA A 100 2.82 13.75 7.91
C ALA A 100 2.52 12.24 8.04
N ARG A 101 2.85 11.46 7.00
CA ARG A 101 2.73 9.99 7.00
C ARG A 101 3.61 9.32 8.05
N LEU A 102 4.84 9.77 8.24
CA LEU A 102 5.73 9.23 9.28
C LEU A 102 5.18 9.51 10.69
N ALA A 103 4.73 10.74 10.94
CA ALA A 103 4.10 11.12 12.21
C ALA A 103 2.82 10.30 12.47
N TYR A 104 1.99 10.11 11.44
CA TYR A 104 0.80 9.28 11.54
C TYR A 104 1.13 7.82 11.83
N ALA A 105 2.13 7.25 11.15
CA ALA A 105 2.59 5.89 11.41
C ALA A 105 3.12 5.73 12.84
N GLU A 106 3.79 6.75 13.39
CA GLU A 106 4.24 6.73 14.77
C GLU A 106 3.08 6.77 15.78
N ALA A 107 2.12 7.66 15.58
CA ALA A 107 0.98 7.81 16.47
C ALA A 107 0.05 6.58 16.47
N ASN A 108 0.01 5.80 15.38
CA ASN A 108 -0.91 4.67 15.19
C ASN A 108 -0.23 3.30 15.19
N ASP A 109 1.04 3.25 15.61
CA ASP A 109 1.87 2.06 15.61
C ASP A 109 1.91 1.27 14.28
N LEU A 110 2.06 1.99 13.17
CA LEU A 110 2.13 1.40 11.83
C LEU A 110 3.57 1.28 11.35
N PRO A 111 3.86 0.30 10.48
CA PRO A 111 5.13 0.27 9.76
C PRO A 111 5.16 1.37 8.69
N PHE A 112 6.36 1.90 8.45
CA PHE A 112 6.62 2.96 7.47
C PHE A 112 7.12 2.33 6.18
N LEU A 113 6.19 1.90 5.33
CA LEU A 113 6.48 1.01 4.21
C LEU A 113 6.63 1.74 2.86
N PRO A 114 7.33 1.13 1.88
CA PRO A 114 7.61 1.75 0.58
C PRO A 114 6.40 1.70 -0.37
N GLY A 115 5.61 0.64 -0.37
CA GLY A 115 4.44 0.49 -1.25
C GLY A 115 3.20 1.16 -0.67
N THR A 116 2.36 1.76 -1.52
CA THR A 116 1.10 2.46 -1.16
C THR A 116 0.15 1.57 -0.37
N THR A 117 -0.48 2.04 0.72
CA THR A 117 -1.45 1.22 1.47
C THR A 117 -2.50 0.56 0.56
N LEU A 118 -2.84 -0.69 0.84
CA LEU A 118 -3.91 -1.44 0.19
C LEU A 118 -5.30 -0.97 0.65
N TRP A 119 -5.37 -0.26 1.77
CA TRP A 119 -6.60 0.40 2.19
C TRP A 119 -7.03 1.43 1.15
N GLY A 120 -8.28 1.36 0.72
CA GLY A 120 -8.82 2.17 -0.38
C GLY A 120 -8.24 1.84 -1.76
N ALA A 121 -7.53 0.72 -1.95
CA ALA A 121 -6.95 0.37 -3.26
C ALA A 121 -8.01 0.28 -4.36
N VAL A 122 -9.19 -0.28 -4.06
CA VAL A 122 -10.32 -0.38 -4.99
C VAL A 122 -10.90 0.98 -5.40
N ASN A 123 -10.62 2.05 -4.66
CA ASN A 123 -11.11 3.39 -4.96
C ASN A 123 -10.18 4.15 -5.93
N ARG A 124 -8.98 3.64 -6.20
CA ARG A 124 -8.00 4.25 -7.11
C ARG A 124 -8.32 3.93 -8.58
N GLU A 125 -7.80 4.77 -9.46
CA GLU A 125 -8.01 4.68 -10.91
C GLU A 125 -6.74 4.31 -11.67
N SER A 126 -5.57 4.41 -11.04
CA SER A 126 -4.33 3.95 -11.66
C SER A 126 -3.25 3.47 -10.70
N TYR A 127 -2.46 2.52 -11.18
CA TYR A 127 -1.47 1.77 -10.41
C TYR A 127 -0.09 1.79 -11.10
N TYR A 128 0.98 1.58 -10.32
CA TYR A 128 2.36 1.64 -10.83
C TYR A 128 2.70 2.97 -11.52
N ASN A 129 2.23 4.12 -11.03
CA ASN A 129 2.36 5.39 -11.76
C ASN A 129 3.80 5.93 -11.83
N GLY A 130 4.01 6.95 -12.67
CA GLY A 130 5.26 7.71 -12.71
C GLY A 130 6.47 6.84 -13.04
N ASP A 131 7.50 6.92 -12.21
CA ASP A 131 8.80 6.32 -12.48
C ASP A 131 8.83 4.79 -12.39
N TYR A 132 7.75 4.14 -11.98
CA TYR A 132 7.64 2.68 -12.09
C TYR A 132 7.77 2.19 -13.55
N ASP A 133 7.45 3.02 -14.54
CA ASP A 133 7.73 2.75 -15.96
C ASP A 133 9.24 2.56 -16.22
N LYS A 134 10.10 3.29 -15.51
CA LYS A 134 11.56 3.16 -15.62
C LYS A 134 12.07 1.85 -15.06
N LYS A 135 11.37 1.28 -14.07
CA LYS A 135 11.77 0.03 -13.39
C LYS A 135 11.24 -1.21 -14.09
N TYR A 136 9.97 -1.22 -14.45
CA TYR A 136 9.27 -2.40 -14.94
C TYR A 136 8.98 -2.35 -16.45
N GLY A 137 9.30 -1.24 -17.12
CA GLY A 137 9.14 -1.10 -18.57
C GLY A 137 7.70 -1.34 -19.00
N ASP A 138 7.51 -2.12 -20.05
CA ASP A 138 6.19 -2.38 -20.63
C ASP A 138 5.24 -3.20 -19.75
N LEU A 139 5.76 -3.91 -18.72
CA LEU A 139 4.94 -4.73 -17.81
C LEU A 139 3.87 -3.93 -17.09
N VAL A 140 4.12 -2.64 -16.89
CA VAL A 140 3.22 -1.75 -16.18
C VAL A 140 2.04 -1.25 -17.01
N LYS A 141 2.14 -1.30 -18.35
CA LYS A 141 1.11 -0.79 -19.26
C LYS A 141 -0.23 -1.50 -19.06
N PRO A 142 -0.29 -2.85 -19.05
CA PRO A 142 -1.54 -3.54 -18.75
C PRO A 142 -2.00 -3.33 -17.30
N ALA A 143 -1.08 -3.15 -16.35
CA ALA A 143 -1.41 -2.93 -14.93
C ALA A 143 -1.88 -1.50 -14.60
N ARG A 144 -1.57 -0.50 -15.44
CA ARG A 144 -1.75 0.93 -15.13
C ARG A 144 -3.19 1.30 -14.79
N HIS A 145 -4.15 0.66 -15.45
CA HIS A 145 -5.58 0.93 -15.30
C HIS A 145 -6.37 -0.35 -14.99
N ASP A 146 -5.69 -1.37 -14.48
CA ASP A 146 -6.30 -2.64 -14.10
C ASP A 146 -5.77 -3.11 -12.75
N LEU A 147 -6.61 -3.09 -11.72
CA LEU A 147 -6.22 -3.51 -10.37
C LEU A 147 -5.78 -4.98 -10.35
N ARG A 148 -6.43 -5.86 -11.12
CA ARG A 148 -6.01 -7.27 -11.22
C ARG A 148 -4.64 -7.40 -11.86
N GLY A 149 -4.41 -6.72 -12.99
CA GLY A 149 -3.10 -6.63 -13.61
C GLY A 149 -2.02 -6.08 -12.66
N ALA A 150 -2.37 -5.08 -11.83
CA ALA A 150 -1.46 -4.55 -10.82
C ALA A 150 -1.15 -5.56 -9.70
N ILE A 151 -2.16 -6.28 -9.19
CA ILE A 151 -1.97 -7.35 -8.21
C ILE A 151 -1.10 -8.46 -8.80
N GLN A 152 -1.37 -8.85 -10.05
CA GLN A 152 -0.65 -9.90 -10.75
C GLN A 152 0.82 -9.53 -10.97
N LEU A 153 1.09 -8.29 -11.40
CA LEU A 153 2.44 -7.76 -11.53
C LEU A 153 3.17 -7.73 -10.16
N CYS A 154 2.46 -7.39 -9.09
CA CYS A 154 3.02 -7.41 -7.74
C CYS A 154 3.37 -8.84 -7.31
N ALA A 155 2.47 -9.79 -7.50
CA ALA A 155 2.65 -11.19 -7.14
C ALA A 155 3.92 -11.79 -7.77
N THR A 156 4.18 -11.49 -9.04
CA THR A 156 5.32 -12.09 -9.77
C THR A 156 6.60 -11.26 -9.66
N GLU A 157 6.53 -9.93 -9.79
CA GLU A 157 7.73 -9.08 -9.85
C GLU A 157 8.13 -8.51 -8.50
N CYS A 158 7.17 -8.08 -7.69
CA CYS A 158 7.48 -7.48 -6.38
C CYS A 158 7.66 -8.55 -5.31
N ALA A 159 6.73 -9.50 -5.24
CA ALA A 159 6.79 -10.57 -4.26
C ALA A 159 7.75 -11.68 -4.69
N GLN A 160 8.15 -11.75 -5.97
CA GLN A 160 9.00 -12.80 -6.52
C GLN A 160 8.38 -14.20 -6.35
N GLY A 161 7.04 -14.25 -6.45
CA GLY A 161 6.24 -15.43 -6.21
C GLY A 161 5.55 -15.97 -7.46
N GLU A 162 4.64 -16.90 -7.22
CA GLU A 162 3.78 -17.51 -8.24
C GLU A 162 2.64 -16.57 -8.64
N PRO A 163 2.16 -16.64 -9.89
CA PRO A 163 0.97 -15.93 -10.29
C PRO A 163 -0.26 -16.44 -9.52
N LEU A 164 -1.21 -15.54 -9.25
CA LEU A 164 -2.47 -15.94 -8.61
C LEU A 164 -3.41 -16.55 -9.66
N ASN A 165 -4.06 -17.66 -9.31
CA ASN A 165 -5.16 -18.18 -10.14
C ASN A 165 -6.43 -17.33 -9.98
N GLU A 166 -7.49 -17.65 -10.72
CA GLU A 166 -8.74 -16.87 -10.72
C GLU A 166 -9.41 -16.85 -9.34
N VAL A 167 -9.47 -18.01 -8.67
CA VAL A 167 -10.04 -18.14 -7.32
C VAL A 167 -9.30 -17.24 -6.33
N GLU A 168 -7.98 -17.25 -6.37
CA GLU A 168 -7.12 -16.45 -5.49
C GLU A 168 -7.23 -14.95 -5.80
N MET A 169 -7.22 -14.58 -7.09
CA MET A 169 -7.37 -13.20 -7.52
C MET A 169 -8.72 -12.63 -7.07
N GLU A 170 -9.84 -13.31 -7.34
CA GLU A 170 -11.16 -12.84 -6.95
C GLU A 170 -11.35 -12.83 -5.43
N SER A 171 -10.69 -13.74 -4.71
CA SER A 171 -10.64 -13.71 -3.25
C SER A 171 -9.92 -12.45 -2.75
N VAL A 172 -8.75 -12.13 -3.31
CA VAL A 172 -8.01 -10.88 -2.99
C VAL A 172 -8.88 -9.65 -3.32
N MET A 173 -9.55 -9.63 -4.47
CA MET A 173 -10.47 -8.55 -4.83
C MET A 173 -11.60 -8.40 -3.82
N ALA A 174 -12.24 -9.50 -3.40
CA ALA A 174 -13.28 -9.49 -2.38
C ALA A 174 -12.78 -8.90 -1.06
N TYR A 175 -11.60 -9.30 -0.60
CA TYR A 175 -10.98 -8.74 0.59
C TYR A 175 -10.65 -7.24 0.44
N LEU A 176 -10.06 -6.81 -0.68
CA LEU A 176 -9.71 -5.41 -0.88
C LEU A 176 -10.94 -4.47 -0.88
N HIS A 177 -12.13 -4.96 -1.26
CA HIS A 177 -13.38 -4.21 -1.10
C HIS A 177 -13.76 -3.99 0.36
N THR A 178 -13.43 -4.91 1.26
CA THR A 178 -13.75 -4.78 2.69
C THR A 178 -12.91 -3.72 3.39
N ILE A 179 -11.72 -3.45 2.86
CA ILE A 179 -10.84 -2.35 3.28
C ILE A 179 -10.87 -1.17 2.30
N GLY A 180 -11.91 -1.08 1.46
CA GLY A 180 -12.17 0.09 0.63
C GLY A 180 -12.55 1.32 1.47
N LEU A 181 -12.43 2.51 0.89
CA LEU A 181 -12.85 3.75 1.54
C LEU A 181 -14.37 3.74 1.78
N LYS A 182 -14.77 4.26 2.94
CA LYS A 182 -16.14 4.55 3.33
C LYS A 182 -16.40 6.06 3.33
N VAL A 183 -17.66 6.47 3.43
CA VAL A 183 -18.03 7.90 3.48
C VAL A 183 -17.41 8.60 4.68
N ASN A 184 -17.36 7.96 5.85
CA ASN A 184 -16.76 8.50 7.08
C ASN A 184 -15.25 8.67 7.01
N ASP A 185 -14.58 8.06 6.04
CA ASP A 185 -13.13 8.21 5.87
C ASP A 185 -12.77 9.54 5.20
N LEU A 186 -13.73 10.14 4.50
CA LEU A 186 -13.54 11.36 3.74
C LEU A 186 -13.34 12.57 4.67
N PRO A 187 -12.55 13.57 4.23
CA PRO A 187 -12.32 14.79 5.01
C PRO A 187 -13.59 15.63 5.15
N GLU A 188 -13.60 16.56 6.12
CA GLU A 188 -14.75 17.44 6.45
C GLU A 188 -15.28 18.25 5.24
N GLY A 189 -14.42 18.55 4.26
CA GLY A 189 -14.80 19.27 3.03
C GLY A 189 -15.45 18.40 1.94
N ALA A 190 -15.54 17.08 2.12
CA ALA A 190 -16.16 16.18 1.16
C ALA A 190 -17.70 16.31 1.15
N PRO A 191 -18.38 15.86 0.08
CA PRO A 191 -19.84 15.79 0.04
C PRO A 191 -20.43 15.07 1.26
N THR A 192 -21.39 15.71 1.92
CA THR A 192 -22.06 15.15 3.10
C THR A 192 -22.98 13.99 2.73
N VAL A 193 -23.26 13.10 3.69
CA VAL A 193 -24.24 12.01 3.54
C VAL A 193 -25.60 12.51 3.01
N LYS A 194 -26.06 13.67 3.50
CA LYS A 194 -27.30 14.30 3.01
C LYS A 194 -27.18 14.65 1.52
N ARG A 195 -26.11 15.33 1.13
CA ARG A 195 -25.89 15.74 -0.27
C ARG A 195 -25.79 14.53 -1.21
N ILE A 196 -25.15 13.44 -0.74
CA ILE A 196 -25.05 12.19 -1.50
C ILE A 196 -26.44 11.57 -1.69
N ASN A 197 -27.24 11.44 -0.63
CA ASN A 197 -28.59 10.87 -0.68
C ASN A 197 -29.54 11.69 -1.56
N ASP A 198 -29.47 13.03 -1.47
CA ASP A 198 -30.24 13.93 -2.33
C ASP A 198 -29.88 13.68 -3.82
N ALA A 199 -28.59 13.59 -4.15
CA ALA A 199 -28.14 13.34 -5.51
C ALA A 199 -28.54 11.95 -6.07
N ILE A 200 -28.52 10.90 -5.23
CA ILE A 200 -29.00 9.56 -5.61
C ILE A 200 -30.50 9.59 -5.91
N SER A 201 -31.27 10.31 -5.10
CA SER A 201 -32.72 10.41 -5.22
C SER A 201 -33.15 11.20 -6.46
N GLU A 202 -32.45 12.30 -6.75
CA GLU A 202 -32.80 13.23 -7.83
C GLU A 202 -32.28 12.80 -9.21
N LYS A 203 -31.29 11.89 -9.27
CA LYS A 203 -30.65 11.36 -10.50
C LYS A 203 -30.07 12.39 -11.48
N THR A 204 -30.14 13.68 -11.18
CA THR A 204 -29.72 14.80 -12.05
C THR A 204 -28.48 15.53 -11.53
N ALA A 205 -28.23 15.51 -10.20
CA ALA A 205 -27.08 16.14 -9.55
C ALA A 205 -25.85 15.21 -9.39
N ALA A 206 -25.92 14.00 -9.96
CA ALA A 206 -24.95 12.93 -9.74
C ALA A 206 -23.50 13.23 -10.20
N PRO A 207 -23.24 13.77 -11.41
CA PRO A 207 -21.86 13.93 -11.90
C PRO A 207 -21.00 14.86 -11.04
N GLY A 208 -21.54 16.01 -10.59
CA GLY A 208 -20.79 16.94 -9.75
C GLY A 208 -20.48 16.39 -8.35
N VAL A 209 -21.37 15.54 -7.79
CA VAL A 209 -21.08 14.86 -6.51
C VAL A 209 -19.99 13.81 -6.69
N VAL A 210 -19.99 13.07 -7.81
CA VAL A 210 -18.91 12.11 -8.13
C VAL A 210 -17.56 12.82 -8.23
N GLU A 211 -17.50 13.97 -8.92
CA GLU A 211 -16.28 14.76 -9.04
C GLU A 211 -15.77 15.25 -7.68
N ASP A 212 -16.66 15.80 -6.84
CA ASP A 212 -16.28 16.28 -5.50
C ASP A 212 -15.82 15.13 -4.58
N LEU A 213 -16.46 13.95 -4.67
CA LEU A 213 -16.02 12.76 -3.95
C LEU A 213 -14.62 12.33 -4.40
N LYS A 214 -14.38 12.26 -5.72
CA LYS A 214 -13.06 11.91 -6.27
C LYS A 214 -11.97 12.92 -5.91
N ALA A 215 -12.30 14.20 -5.77
CA ALA A 215 -11.37 15.23 -5.33
C ALA A 215 -10.96 15.10 -3.84
N SER A 216 -11.71 14.30 -3.06
CA SER A 216 -11.49 14.13 -1.62
C SER A 216 -10.40 13.12 -1.28
N TYR A 217 -9.85 12.40 -2.26
CA TYR A 217 -8.79 11.40 -2.07
C TYR A 217 -7.93 11.24 -3.34
N LEU A 218 -6.73 10.69 -3.20
CA LEU A 218 -5.86 10.44 -4.36
C LEU A 218 -6.36 9.27 -5.20
N LEU A 219 -6.69 9.54 -6.46
CA LEU A 219 -7.03 8.53 -7.47
C LEU A 219 -5.83 7.71 -7.94
N ALA A 220 -4.61 8.20 -7.70
CA ALA A 220 -3.36 7.57 -8.12
C ALA A 220 -2.27 7.85 -7.08
N SER A 221 -1.37 6.89 -6.88
CA SER A 221 -0.14 7.11 -6.10
C SER A 221 0.97 7.59 -7.03
N PRO A 222 1.42 8.85 -6.97
CA PRO A 222 2.60 9.28 -7.72
C PRO A 222 3.85 8.54 -7.23
N ALA A 223 4.85 8.44 -8.10
CA ALA A 223 6.13 7.83 -7.79
C ALA A 223 7.25 8.54 -8.56
N THR A 224 8.13 9.21 -7.82
CA THR A 224 9.35 9.79 -8.35
C THR A 224 10.55 9.05 -7.77
N PHE A 225 11.34 8.41 -8.63
CA PHE A 225 12.61 7.83 -8.24
C PHE A 225 13.68 8.92 -8.28
N VAL A 226 14.38 9.08 -7.16
CA VAL A 226 15.47 10.05 -7.03
C VAL A 226 16.79 9.33 -6.85
N LEU A 227 17.88 9.99 -7.23
CA LEU A 227 19.22 9.44 -7.07
C LEU A 227 19.71 9.64 -5.62
N PRO A 228 20.68 8.86 -5.15
CA PRO A 228 21.49 9.17 -3.96
C PRO A 228 22.16 10.55 -4.07
N PRO A 229 22.64 11.13 -2.96
CA PRO A 229 23.35 12.40 -3.02
C PRO A 229 24.62 12.27 -3.87
N GLU A 230 24.95 13.34 -4.59
CA GLU A 230 26.15 13.41 -5.43
C GLU A 230 27.41 13.16 -4.59
N ASP A 231 27.54 13.84 -3.45
CA ASP A 231 28.53 13.55 -2.42
C ASP A 231 27.88 12.83 -1.23
N ARG A 232 28.14 11.53 -1.12
CA ARG A 232 27.63 10.68 -0.03
C ARG A 232 28.27 10.97 1.32
N LYS A 233 29.44 11.62 1.37
CA LYS A 233 30.03 12.08 2.64
C LYS A 233 29.32 13.32 3.14
N ALA A 234 28.98 14.25 2.24
CA ALA A 234 28.18 15.42 2.59
C ALA A 234 26.74 15.03 2.94
N GLY A 235 26.10 14.20 2.10
CA GLY A 235 24.69 13.86 2.19
C GLY A 235 23.84 14.72 1.25
N PHE A 236 22.51 14.62 1.39
CA PHE A 236 21.59 15.42 0.58
C PHE A 236 21.61 16.91 0.98
N PRO A 237 21.55 17.83 0.00
CA PRO A 237 21.33 19.25 0.27
C PRO A 237 19.85 19.47 0.64
N VAL A 238 19.53 19.37 1.93
CA VAL A 238 18.15 19.48 2.43
C VAL A 238 17.87 20.85 3.05
N ALA A 239 16.66 21.35 2.84
CA ALA A 239 16.16 22.48 3.60
C ALA A 239 15.62 21.98 4.95
N GLY A 240 16.15 22.50 6.05
CA GLY A 240 15.78 22.10 7.41
C GLY A 240 16.91 21.36 8.15
N THR A 241 16.72 21.19 9.46
CA THR A 241 17.67 20.45 10.31
C THR A 241 17.20 19.00 10.43
N PRO A 242 18.03 18.00 10.11
CA PRO A 242 17.68 16.59 10.31
C PRO A 242 17.38 16.30 11.77
N ASP A 243 16.20 15.74 12.06
CA ASP A 243 15.77 15.39 13.41
C ASP A 243 16.04 13.90 13.71
N PRO A 244 16.96 13.57 14.63
CA PRO A 244 17.23 12.18 15.02
C PRO A 244 16.01 11.41 15.54
N ALA A 245 14.98 12.08 16.08
CA ALA A 245 13.76 11.40 16.51
C ALA A 245 12.99 10.83 15.30
N ASN A 246 12.85 11.62 14.22
CA ASN A 246 12.30 11.13 12.96
C ASN A 246 13.17 10.01 12.37
N GLY A 247 14.49 10.13 12.48
CA GLY A 247 15.42 9.07 12.07
C GLY A 247 15.21 7.76 12.81
N ARG A 248 14.98 7.83 14.12
CA ARG A 248 14.62 6.67 14.96
C ARG A 248 13.31 6.05 14.52
N ALA A 249 12.28 6.86 14.29
CA ALA A 249 10.97 6.38 13.85
C ALA A 249 11.10 5.62 12.51
N ILE A 250 11.87 6.15 11.56
CA ILE A 250 12.15 5.47 10.28
C ILE A 250 12.90 4.15 10.50
N TYR A 251 13.92 4.15 11.35
CA TYR A 251 14.71 2.94 11.63
C TYR A 251 13.81 1.82 12.16
N ILE A 252 13.01 2.12 13.18
CA ILE A 252 12.14 1.14 13.85
C ILE A 252 11.01 0.70 12.93
N ARG A 253 10.32 1.65 12.28
CA ARG A 253 9.08 1.35 11.55
C ARG A 253 9.31 0.92 10.11
N GLY A 254 10.42 1.32 9.51
CA GLY A 254 10.77 1.01 8.12
C GLY A 254 11.86 -0.03 7.99
N CYS A 255 13.00 0.16 8.68
CA CYS A 255 14.15 -0.73 8.55
C CYS A 255 13.91 -2.05 9.30
N LEU A 256 13.58 -1.97 10.59
CA LEU A 256 13.41 -3.18 11.42
C LEU A 256 12.20 -4.02 10.98
N HIS A 257 11.17 -3.44 10.37
CA HIS A 257 10.05 -4.21 9.80
C HIS A 257 10.49 -5.36 8.89
N CYS A 258 11.52 -5.15 8.07
CA CYS A 258 12.05 -6.17 7.17
C CYS A 258 13.28 -6.89 7.74
N HIS A 259 14.13 -6.16 8.46
CA HIS A 259 15.47 -6.62 8.81
C HIS A 259 15.58 -7.22 10.22
N GLU A 260 14.67 -6.89 11.15
CA GLU A 260 14.65 -7.48 12.49
C GLU A 260 14.39 -8.98 12.39
N LYS A 261 15.25 -9.77 13.03
CA LYS A 261 15.18 -11.25 13.04
C LYS A 261 15.03 -11.85 11.64
N GLN A 262 15.55 -11.14 10.65
CA GLN A 262 15.51 -11.52 9.24
C GLN A 262 14.09 -11.76 8.70
N ARG A 263 13.10 -10.99 9.20
CA ARG A 263 11.67 -11.19 8.88
C ARG A 263 11.37 -11.34 7.39
N TYR A 264 11.93 -10.44 6.56
CA TYR A 264 11.81 -10.49 5.09
C TYR A 264 13.16 -10.28 4.39
N SER A 265 14.24 -10.11 5.15
CA SER A 265 15.57 -9.82 4.63
C SER A 265 16.61 -10.70 5.30
N PHE A 266 17.46 -11.34 4.49
CA PHE A 266 18.62 -12.08 5.00
C PHE A 266 19.72 -11.18 5.59
N PHE A 267 19.61 -9.86 5.46
CA PHE A 267 20.51 -8.92 6.13
C PHE A 267 19.85 -8.49 7.44
N GLU A 268 20.35 -9.00 8.55
CA GLU A 268 19.78 -8.72 9.86
C GLU A 268 20.16 -7.32 10.37
N LEU A 269 19.18 -6.65 10.97
CA LEU A 269 19.37 -5.42 11.74
C LEU A 269 18.62 -5.56 13.06
N ASP A 270 19.05 -4.81 14.06
CA ASP A 270 18.47 -4.81 15.41
C ASP A 270 18.77 -3.45 16.05
N ASP A 271 18.02 -3.07 17.07
CA ASP A 271 18.19 -1.79 17.77
C ASP A 271 19.41 -1.84 18.72
N SER A 272 20.61 -1.92 18.13
CA SER A 272 21.87 -2.07 18.83
C SER A 272 22.98 -1.20 18.25
N GLU A 273 23.92 -0.80 19.11
CA GLU A 273 25.08 0.02 18.76
C GLU A 273 25.89 -0.56 17.58
N ASN A 274 26.12 -1.87 17.58
CA ASN A 274 26.87 -2.54 16.52
C ASN A 274 26.22 -2.39 15.15
N HIS A 275 24.89 -2.52 15.06
CA HIS A 275 24.16 -2.38 13.81
C HIS A 275 24.03 -0.91 13.38
N TRP A 276 23.87 0.02 14.32
CA TRP A 276 23.93 1.45 14.01
C TRP A 276 25.32 1.85 13.49
N ALA A 277 26.40 1.37 14.13
CA ALA A 277 27.77 1.65 13.73
C ALA A 277 28.09 1.08 12.34
N PHE A 278 27.60 -0.13 12.05
CA PHE A 278 27.71 -0.73 10.72
C PHE A 278 27.05 0.16 9.66
N LEU A 279 25.79 0.54 9.86
CA LEU A 279 25.07 1.36 8.88
C LEU A 279 25.71 2.75 8.74
N THR A 280 26.11 3.39 9.83
CA THR A 280 26.79 4.70 9.82
C THR A 280 28.09 4.64 9.02
N LYS A 281 28.89 3.57 9.19
CA LYS A 281 30.14 3.35 8.45
C LYS A 281 29.91 3.21 6.93
N HIS A 282 28.80 2.59 6.54
CA HIS A 282 28.48 2.29 5.14
C HIS A 282 27.64 3.38 4.45
N PHE A 283 26.93 4.21 5.21
CA PHE A 283 26.14 5.33 4.71
C PHE A 283 26.86 6.14 3.62
N PRO A 284 28.09 6.66 3.84
CA PRO A 284 28.76 7.53 2.87
C PRO A 284 29.48 6.78 1.73
N ARG A 285 29.39 5.44 1.67
CA ARG A 285 30.14 4.62 0.71
C ARG A 285 29.32 4.35 -0.54
N TYR A 286 29.99 3.99 -1.64
CA TYR A 286 29.34 3.43 -2.81
C TYR A 286 29.48 1.90 -2.77
N ASP A 287 28.64 1.27 -1.96
CA ASP A 287 28.59 -0.19 -1.85
C ASP A 287 27.14 -0.66 -1.59
N ARG A 288 26.96 -1.99 -1.57
CA ARG A 288 25.65 -2.62 -1.40
C ARG A 288 25.02 -2.43 -0.01
N TYR A 289 25.74 -1.86 0.95
CA TYR A 289 25.28 -1.59 2.30
C TYR A 289 24.99 -0.10 2.54
N SER A 290 25.31 0.76 1.58
CA SER A 290 25.00 2.18 1.67
C SER A 290 23.49 2.40 1.70
N THR A 291 22.98 2.94 2.81
CA THR A 291 21.57 3.30 2.97
C THR A 291 21.13 4.30 1.89
N TYR A 292 21.97 5.29 1.54
CA TYR A 292 21.70 6.21 0.44
C TYR A 292 21.44 5.47 -0.88
N GLN A 293 22.25 4.46 -1.18
CA GLN A 293 22.13 3.68 -2.40
C GLN A 293 20.87 2.81 -2.38
N VAL A 294 20.72 1.97 -1.36
CA VAL A 294 19.67 0.94 -1.34
C VAL A 294 18.29 1.57 -1.20
N VAL A 295 18.11 2.61 -0.38
CA VAL A 295 16.79 3.24 -0.22
C VAL A 295 16.29 3.86 -1.52
N ARG A 296 17.20 4.39 -2.36
CA ARG A 296 16.85 5.09 -3.60
C ARG A 296 16.77 4.19 -4.83
N TYR A 297 17.66 3.23 -4.96
CA TYR A 297 17.72 2.32 -6.11
C TYR A 297 17.21 0.91 -5.83
N GLY A 298 16.84 0.62 -4.59
CA GLY A 298 16.61 -0.75 -4.16
C GLY A 298 17.85 -1.62 -4.30
N THR A 299 17.62 -2.92 -4.24
CA THR A 299 18.58 -3.93 -4.73
C THR A 299 17.91 -4.79 -5.78
N SER A 300 18.70 -5.51 -6.59
CA SER A 300 18.17 -6.49 -7.53
C SER A 300 18.09 -7.88 -6.88
N PRO A 301 17.07 -8.68 -7.21
CA PRO A 301 17.10 -10.13 -7.00
C PRO A 301 18.38 -10.72 -7.61
N ILE A 302 19.03 -11.66 -6.92
CA ILE A 302 20.17 -12.42 -7.45
C ILE A 302 19.81 -13.91 -7.51
N PRO A 303 20.44 -14.71 -8.39
CA PRO A 303 20.19 -16.15 -8.45
C PRO A 303 20.33 -16.81 -7.06
N GLY A 304 19.31 -17.56 -6.63
CA GLY A 304 19.26 -18.21 -5.30
C GLY A 304 18.85 -17.31 -4.13
N LYS A 305 18.79 -15.97 -4.32
CA LYS A 305 18.28 -15.01 -3.33
C LYS A 305 17.46 -13.94 -4.05
N ARG A 306 16.18 -14.22 -4.26
CA ARG A 306 15.27 -13.29 -4.95
C ARG A 306 14.74 -12.17 -4.06
N ALA A 307 14.86 -12.30 -2.73
CA ALA A 307 14.58 -11.21 -1.80
C ALA A 307 15.43 -9.98 -2.13
N TYR A 308 14.79 -8.82 -2.24
CA TYR A 308 15.41 -7.56 -2.61
C TYR A 308 14.88 -6.39 -1.76
N MET A 309 15.61 -5.28 -1.74
CA MET A 309 15.18 -4.06 -1.06
C MET A 309 14.36 -3.18 -2.03
N PRO A 310 13.08 -2.88 -1.75
CA PRO A 310 12.24 -2.03 -2.60
C PRO A 310 12.60 -0.54 -2.53
N HIS A 311 12.31 0.21 -3.60
CA HIS A 311 12.66 1.62 -3.67
C HIS A 311 11.68 2.43 -2.84
N TYR A 312 12.20 3.38 -2.05
CA TYR A 312 11.38 4.48 -1.55
C TYR A 312 11.39 5.62 -2.55
N THR A 313 10.22 5.91 -3.12
CA THR A 313 10.02 7.11 -3.94
C THR A 313 10.12 8.36 -3.06
N LYS A 314 10.24 9.53 -3.68
CA LYS A 314 10.27 10.81 -2.97
C LYS A 314 9.00 11.05 -2.14
N GLU A 315 7.87 10.56 -2.63
CA GLU A 315 6.55 10.66 -2.00
C GLU A 315 6.34 9.65 -0.88
N ARG A 316 7.28 8.71 -0.69
CA ARG A 316 7.26 7.74 0.41
C ARG A 316 8.36 8.04 1.43
N MET A 317 9.51 8.55 1.02
CA MET A 317 10.57 8.99 1.93
C MET A 317 11.34 10.17 1.35
N THR A 318 11.32 11.31 2.04
CA THR A 318 12.05 12.51 1.63
C THR A 318 13.55 12.37 1.85
N ASP A 319 14.33 13.23 1.19
CA ASP A 319 15.77 13.33 1.45
C ASP A 319 16.06 13.77 2.89
N LEU A 320 15.25 14.68 3.44
CA LEU A 320 15.36 15.12 4.84
C LEU A 320 15.15 13.96 5.82
N GLN A 321 14.22 13.05 5.53
CA GLN A 321 14.00 11.84 6.31
C GLN A 321 15.20 10.88 6.26
N ILE A 322 15.89 10.78 5.12
CA ILE A 322 17.12 9.98 5.02
C ILE A 322 18.25 10.63 5.82
N GLU A 323 18.39 11.95 5.78
CA GLU A 323 19.36 12.67 6.62
C GLU A 323 19.04 12.53 8.12
N ALA A 324 17.76 12.55 8.49
CA ALA A 324 17.31 12.28 9.85
C ALA A 324 17.71 10.88 10.31
N LEU A 325 17.51 9.86 9.47
CA LEU A 325 17.97 8.49 9.72
C LEU A 325 19.49 8.43 9.90
N ARG A 326 20.25 9.10 9.04
CA ARG A 326 21.71 9.20 9.17
C ARG A 326 22.12 9.81 10.52
N ALA A 327 21.47 10.90 10.93
CA ALA A 327 21.75 11.58 12.19
C ALA A 327 21.44 10.71 13.42
N TYR A 328 20.33 9.95 13.38
CA TYR A 328 19.99 8.98 14.41
C TYR A 328 21.07 7.90 14.56
N LEU A 329 21.41 7.24 13.45
CA LEU A 329 22.40 6.15 13.45
C LEU A 329 23.76 6.64 13.94
N ALA A 330 24.21 7.81 13.50
CA ALA A 330 25.47 8.40 13.93
C ALA A 330 25.49 8.70 15.44
N THR A 331 24.38 9.22 15.99
CA THR A 331 24.25 9.50 17.42
C THR A 331 24.20 8.21 18.25
N GLY A 332 23.49 7.19 17.75
CA GLY A 332 23.39 5.89 18.41
C GLY A 332 24.73 5.15 18.43
N SER A 333 25.51 5.24 17.36
CA SER A 333 26.83 4.60 17.24
C SER A 333 27.92 5.18 18.15
N ALA A 334 27.62 6.27 18.85
CA ALA A 334 28.55 6.97 19.74
C ALA A 334 28.19 6.80 21.23
N ARG A 335 27.19 5.97 21.54
CA ARG A 335 26.75 5.63 22.90
C ARG A 335 27.47 4.40 23.38
#